data_AF-A0AAV6I723-F1
#
_entry.id   AF-A0AAV6I723-F1
#
_cell.length_a   1.000
_cell.length_b   1.000
_cell.length_c   1.000
_cell.angle_alpha   90.00
_cell.angle_beta   90.00
_cell.angle_gamma   90.00
#
_symmetry.space_group_name_H-M   'P 1'
#
loop_
_entity.id
_entity.type
_entity.pdbx_description
1 polymer ?
#
loop_
_entity_poly.entity_id
_entity_poly.type
_entity_poly.pdbx_seq_one_letter_code
_entity_poly.pdbx_strand_id
1 'polypeptide(L)'
;MFYKSNPFMEGEDLVRVIREGLAKALSFYYPFAGRLVEGPNRKLLVDCTSEGVLFVEADAEVTRFRCGGFAFALRLNHTMNDGAGFVQFLNAIAEFTKGKEAAAPFTTNMNK
;
A
#
# COMPACT_ATOMS: atom_id res chain seq x y z
N MET A 1 -2.63 -7.49 8.53
CA MET A 1 -2.96 -8.69 7.73
C MET A 1 -1.93 -9.77 8.05
N PHE A 2 -2.32 -11.04 8.21
CA PHE A 2 -1.41 -12.15 8.55
C PHE A 2 -1.15 -13.02 7.33
N TYR A 3 0.13 -13.29 7.03
CA TYR A 3 0.55 -14.12 5.91
C TYR A 3 1.27 -15.36 6.40
N LYS A 4 0.88 -16.53 5.90
CA LYS A 4 1.58 -17.79 6.17
C LYS A 4 2.92 -17.81 5.45
N SER A 5 3.92 -18.45 6.06
CA SER A 5 5.20 -18.72 5.41
C SER A 5 5.00 -19.36 4.05
N ASN A 6 5.67 -18.83 3.04
CA ASN A 6 5.73 -19.41 1.71
C ASN A 6 7.17 -19.91 1.47
N PRO A 7 7.40 -21.22 1.24
CA PRO A 7 8.74 -21.76 0.99
C PRO A 7 9.44 -21.11 -0.21
N PHE A 8 8.68 -20.58 -1.17
CA PHE A 8 9.24 -19.85 -2.32
C PHE A 8 9.80 -18.45 -1.96
N MET A 9 9.56 -17.95 -0.75
CA MET A 9 10.09 -16.69 -0.22
C MET A 9 11.20 -16.92 0.81
N GLU A 10 11.67 -18.17 0.97
CA GLU A 10 12.69 -18.55 1.92
C GLU A 10 14.06 -18.01 1.49
N GLY A 11 14.59 -17.05 2.24
CA GLY A 11 15.86 -16.36 1.93
C GLY A 11 15.69 -14.95 1.37
N GLU A 12 14.48 -14.51 1.04
CA GLU A 12 14.20 -13.13 0.62
C GLU A 12 14.03 -12.20 1.81
N ASP A 13 14.50 -10.96 1.65
CA ASP A 13 14.21 -9.88 2.60
C ASP A 13 12.76 -9.42 2.41
N LEU A 14 11.86 -10.00 3.22
CA LEU A 14 10.43 -9.69 3.20
C LEU A 14 10.14 -8.20 3.37
N VAL A 15 10.95 -7.48 4.16
CA VAL A 15 10.78 -6.03 4.37
C VAL A 15 11.04 -5.32 3.06
N ARG A 16 12.13 -5.68 2.36
CA ARG A 16 12.45 -5.13 1.05
C ARG A 16 11.34 -5.43 0.04
N VAL A 17 10.88 -6.68 -0.06
CA VAL A 17 9.84 -7.07 -1.04
C VAL A 17 8.53 -6.31 -0.80
N ILE A 18 8.08 -6.22 0.46
CA ILE A 18 6.86 -5.48 0.80
C ILE A 18 7.03 -3.99 0.53
N ARG A 19 8.19 -3.42 0.87
CA ARG A 19 8.51 -2.01 0.61
C ARG A 19 8.46 -1.68 -0.88
N GLU A 20 9.06 -2.52 -1.72
CA GLU A 20 9.06 -2.34 -3.17
C GLU A 20 7.65 -2.52 -3.77
N GLY A 21 6.90 -3.54 -3.32
CA GLY A 21 5.52 -3.76 -3.75
C GLY A 21 4.60 -2.60 -3.38
N LEU A 22 4.75 -2.07 -2.17
CA LEU A 22 4.02 -0.88 -1.70
C LEU A 22 4.40 0.36 -2.49
N ALA A 23 5.69 0.60 -2.74
CA ALA A 23 6.15 1.76 -3.52
C ALA A 23 5.59 1.75 -4.95
N LYS A 24 5.59 0.57 -5.61
CA LYS A 24 4.95 0.40 -6.92
C LYS A 24 3.45 0.64 -6.85
N ALA A 25 2.76 0.07 -5.87
CA ALA A 25 1.32 0.28 -5.70
C ALA A 25 0.99 1.77 -5.51
N LEU A 26 1.73 2.49 -4.67
CA LEU A 26 1.52 3.92 -4.43
C LEU A 26 1.79 4.80 -5.65
N SER A 27 2.51 4.31 -6.66
CA SER A 27 2.64 5.04 -7.93
C SER A 27 1.30 5.10 -8.68
N PHE A 28 0.47 4.06 -8.56
CA PHE A 28 -0.88 4.01 -9.13
C PHE A 28 -1.95 4.55 -8.18
N TYR A 29 -1.73 4.39 -6.87
CA TYR A 29 -2.61 4.85 -5.79
C TYR A 29 -2.02 6.06 -5.05
N TYR A 30 -1.48 7.02 -5.81
CA TYR A 30 -0.78 8.18 -5.25
C TYR A 30 -1.59 9.02 -4.25
N PRO A 31 -2.94 9.12 -4.31
CA PRO A 31 -3.69 9.85 -3.28
C PRO A 31 -3.55 9.25 -1.88
N PHE A 32 -3.24 7.95 -1.76
CA PHE A 32 -2.99 7.33 -0.45
C PHE A 32 -1.67 7.78 0.17
N ALA A 33 -0.76 8.34 -0.63
CA ALA A 33 0.47 9.00 -0.18
C ALA A 33 0.29 10.51 0.06
N GLY A 34 -0.89 11.07 -0.20
CA GLY A 34 -1.17 12.49 0.01
C GLY A 34 -1.62 12.81 1.43
N ARG A 35 -1.73 14.10 1.72
CA ARG A 35 -2.23 14.63 3.00
C ARG A 35 -3.62 15.22 2.80
N LEU A 36 -4.55 14.90 3.71
CA LEU A 36 -5.86 15.55 3.71
C LEU A 36 -5.71 16.99 4.20
N VAL A 37 -6.16 17.93 3.37
CA VAL A 37 -6.15 19.36 3.65
C VAL A 37 -7.55 19.93 3.42
N GLU A 38 -7.94 20.93 4.20
CA GLU A 38 -9.17 21.67 3.95
C GLU A 38 -8.89 22.78 2.93
N GLY A 39 -9.55 22.68 1.78
CA GLY A 39 -9.50 23.64 0.70
C GLY A 39 -10.59 24.72 0.77
N PRO A 40 -10.67 25.58 -0.25
CA PRO A 40 -11.70 26.61 -0.33
C PRO A 40 -13.12 26.02 -0.20
N ASN A 41 -14.02 26.74 0.45
CA ASN A 41 -15.41 26.33 0.72
C ASN A 41 -15.53 25.04 1.56
N ARG A 42 -14.57 24.77 2.45
CA ARG A 42 -14.55 23.58 3.33
C ARG A 42 -14.52 22.24 2.59
N LYS A 43 -14.03 22.23 1.36
CA LYS A 43 -13.86 21.00 0.59
C LYS A 43 -12.60 20.29 1.08
N LEU A 44 -12.71 19.01 1.39
CA LEU A 44 -11.54 18.18 1.66
C LEU A 44 -10.81 17.91 0.34
N LEU A 45 -9.52 18.21 0.31
CA LEU A 45 -8.61 17.96 -0.80
C LEU A 45 -7.50 17.01 -0.33
N VAL A 46 -6.89 16.31 -1.28
CA VAL A 46 -5.70 15.49 -1.05
C VAL A 46 -4.50 16.20 -1.68
N ASP A 47 -3.62 16.74 -0.84
CA ASP A 47 -2.39 17.36 -1.28
C ASP A 47 -1.34 16.28 -1.56
N CYS A 48 -0.94 16.14 -2.83
CA CYS A 48 -0.06 15.08 -3.32
C CYS A 48 1.34 15.65 -3.57
N THR A 49 2.12 15.85 -2.51
CA THR A 49 3.45 16.49 -2.55
C THR A 49 4.59 15.54 -2.91
N SER A 50 4.29 14.28 -3.25
CA SER A 50 5.28 13.21 -3.46
C SER A 50 6.19 12.93 -2.25
N GLU A 51 5.87 13.45 -1.07
CA GLU A 51 6.55 13.13 0.20
C GLU A 51 6.39 11.65 0.58
N GLY A 52 5.46 10.94 -0.07
CA GLY A 52 5.20 9.53 0.17
C GLY A 52 4.28 9.29 1.37
N VAL A 53 3.92 8.02 1.57
CA VAL A 53 3.27 7.61 2.81
C VAL A 53 4.29 7.60 3.94
N LEU A 54 3.81 7.89 5.15
CA LEU A 54 4.56 7.49 6.34
C LEU A 54 4.61 5.96 6.38
N PHE A 55 5.69 5.39 5.86
CA PHE A 55 6.08 4.01 6.10
C PHE A 55 6.79 3.99 7.45
N VAL A 56 6.01 4.02 8.53
CA VAL A 56 6.56 3.58 9.82
C VAL A 56 6.72 2.07 9.68
N GLU A 57 7.95 1.63 9.46
CA GLU A 57 8.34 0.36 10.03
C GLU A 57 8.06 0.50 11.52
N ALA A 58 6.91 -0.01 11.97
CA ALA A 58 6.75 -0.23 13.39
C ALA A 58 7.91 -1.15 13.74
N ASP A 59 8.87 -0.65 14.52
CA ASP A 59 9.91 -1.47 15.14
C ASP A 59 9.22 -2.36 16.19
N ALA A 60 8.44 -3.29 15.67
CA ALA A 60 8.18 -4.56 16.28
C ALA A 60 8.88 -5.48 15.29
N GLU A 61 10.15 -5.81 15.60
CA GLU A 61 10.88 -6.98 15.09
C GLU A 61 9.96 -7.78 14.19
N VAL A 62 10.03 -7.54 12.86
CA VAL A 62 9.10 -8.06 11.84
C VAL A 62 8.60 -9.37 12.38
N THR A 63 7.35 -9.44 12.85
CA THR A 63 6.93 -10.56 13.69
C THR A 63 6.86 -11.78 12.80
N ARG A 64 8.03 -12.36 12.57
CA ARG A 64 8.25 -13.59 11.88
C ARG A 64 7.79 -14.58 12.93
N PHE A 65 6.52 -14.94 12.82
CA PHE A 65 5.95 -15.95 13.68
C PHE A 65 6.87 -17.16 13.63
N ARG A 66 6.98 -17.95 14.71
CA ARG A 66 7.82 -19.17 14.71
C ARG A 66 7.51 -20.12 13.55
N CYS A 67 6.32 -20.02 12.95
CA CYS A 67 5.90 -20.74 11.76
C CYS A 67 6.41 -20.15 10.43
N GLY A 68 7.26 -19.11 10.46
CA GLY A 68 7.77 -18.37 9.29
C GLY A 68 6.79 -17.37 8.67
N GLY A 69 5.60 -17.16 9.26
CA GLY A 69 4.64 -16.15 8.78
C GLY A 69 5.03 -14.73 9.18
N PHE A 70 4.41 -13.71 8.59
CA PHE A 70 4.63 -12.29 8.94
C PHE A 70 3.32 -11.50 9.01
N ALA A 71 3.36 -10.35 9.68
CA ALA A 71 2.25 -9.40 9.71
C ALA A 71 2.73 -8.01 9.29
N PHE A 72 1.91 -7.31 8.50
CA PHE A 72 2.06 -5.86 8.28
C PHE A 72 0.69 -5.18 8.38
N ALA A 73 0.70 -3.89 8.68
CA ALA A 73 -0.49 -3.08 8.86
C ALA A 73 -0.38 -1.76 8.09
N LEU A 74 -1.51 -1.31 7.52
CA LEU A 74 -1.64 -0.01 6.88
C LEU A 74 -2.74 0.76 7.60
N ARG A 75 -2.48 2.04 7.89
CA ARG A 75 -3.46 2.97 8.43
C ARG A 75 -3.82 3.95 7.34
N LEU A 76 -5.07 3.89 6.87
CA LEU A 76 -5.60 4.78 5.85
C LEU A 76 -6.81 5.54 6.39
N ASN A 77 -7.06 6.74 5.86
CA ASN A 77 -8.25 7.50 6.17
C ASN A 77 -9.44 6.98 5.32
N HIS A 78 -10.54 6.58 5.98
CA HIS A 78 -11.72 6.02 5.33
C HIS A 78 -12.46 7.03 4.43
N THR A 79 -12.27 8.34 4.61
CA THR A 79 -12.78 9.35 3.67
C THR A 79 -12.11 9.22 2.29
N MET A 80 -10.91 8.65 2.21
CA MET A 80 -10.18 8.48 0.94
C MET A 80 -10.52 7.18 0.19
N ASN A 81 -11.13 6.20 0.85
CA ASN A 81 -11.40 4.90 0.25
C ASN A 81 -12.61 4.21 0.89
N ASP A 82 -13.35 3.48 0.07
CA ASP A 82 -14.32 2.50 0.55
C ASP A 82 -13.65 1.12 0.73
N GLY A 83 -14.41 0.15 1.22
CA GLY A 83 -13.90 -1.20 1.42
C GLY A 83 -13.43 -1.86 0.12
N ALA A 84 -14.08 -1.59 -1.01
CA ALA A 84 -13.71 -2.15 -2.30
C ALA A 84 -12.38 -1.58 -2.81
N GLY A 85 -12.20 -0.26 -2.75
CA GLY A 85 -10.96 0.44 -3.09
C GLY A 85 -9.80 0.02 -2.21
N PHE A 86 -10.06 -0.21 -0.91
CA PHE A 86 -9.04 -0.78 -0.01
C PHE A 86 -8.60 -2.18 -0.44
N VAL A 87 -9.55 -3.06 -0.77
CA VAL A 87 -9.25 -4.42 -1.24
C VAL A 87 -8.48 -4.41 -2.56
N GLN A 88 -8.85 -3.54 -3.50
CA GLN A 88 -8.13 -3.38 -4.76
C GLN A 88 -6.68 -2.93 -4.53
N PHE A 89 -6.46 -2.00 -3.60
CA PHE A 89 -5.13 -1.55 -3.23
C PHE A 89 -4.28 -2.66 -2.60
N LEU A 90 -4.85 -3.44 -1.69
CA LEU A 90 -4.17 -4.60 -1.10
C LEU A 90 -3.82 -5.66 -2.15
N ASN A 91 -4.71 -5.91 -3.11
CA ASN A 91 -4.44 -6.82 -4.23
C ASN A 91 -3.29 -6.30 -5.11
N ALA A 92 -3.26 -5.01 -5.41
CA ALA A 92 -2.17 -4.41 -6.18
C ALA A 92 -0.81 -4.56 -5.47
N ILE A 93 -0.73 -4.29 -4.16
CA ILE A 93 0.48 -4.55 -3.36
C ILE A 93 0.88 -6.03 -3.51
N ALA A 94 -0.06 -6.95 -3.33
CA ALA A 94 0.21 -8.39 -3.41
C ALA A 94 0.69 -8.82 -4.81
N GLU A 95 0.17 -8.24 -5.88
CA GLU A 95 0.62 -8.51 -7.25
C GLU A 95 2.04 -7.99 -7.48
N PHE A 96 2.35 -6.76 -7.07
CA PHE A 96 3.68 -6.19 -7.22
C PHE A 96 4.74 -6.93 -6.38
N THR A 97 4.39 -7.41 -5.17
CA THR A 97 5.31 -8.26 -4.38
C THR A 97 5.63 -9.60 -5.03
N LYS A 98 4.76 -10.10 -5.93
CA LYS A 98 4.97 -11.35 -6.67
C LYS A 98 5.75 -11.13 -7.98
N GLY A 99 6.21 -9.91 -8.25
CA GLY A 99 6.87 -9.55 -9.50
C GLY A 99 5.93 -9.50 -10.71
N LYS A 100 4.60 -9.51 -10.48
CA LYS A 100 3.62 -9.29 -11.56
C LYS A 100 3.46 -7.80 -11.75
N GLU A 101 3.38 -7.36 -13.01
CA GLU A 101 2.77 -6.05 -13.30
C GLU A 101 1.31 -6.14 -12.85
N ALA A 102 0.94 -5.38 -11.82
CA ALA A 102 -0.45 -5.31 -11.41
C ALA A 102 -1.25 -4.71 -12.56
N ALA A 103 -2.44 -5.26 -12.84
CA ALA A 103 -3.37 -4.61 -13.74
C ALA A 103 -3.69 -3.24 -13.14
N ALA A 104 -3.24 -2.16 -13.80
CA ALA A 104 -3.50 -0.80 -13.34
C ALA A 104 -5.01 -0.67 -13.07
N PRO A 105 -5.44 -0.42 -11.82
CA PRO A 105 -6.85 -0.57 -11.47
C PRO A 105 -7.73 0.53 -12.07
N PHE A 106 -7.12 1.56 -12.67
CA PHE A 106 -7.84 2.66 -13.32
C PHE A 106 -7.06 3.15 -14.55
N THR A 107 -7.36 2.63 -15.74
CA THR A 107 -7.33 3.46 -16.96
C THR A 107 -8.63 4.28 -17.01
N THR A 108 -8.82 5.20 -16.07
CA THR A 108 -9.78 6.28 -16.29
C THR A 108 -8.98 7.52 -16.60
N ASN A 109 -8.91 7.78 -17.91
CA ASN A 109 -8.56 9.04 -18.51
C ASN A 109 -9.02 10.22 -17.63
N MET A 110 -8.06 10.92 -17.00
CA MET A 110 -8.30 12.21 -16.31
C MET A 110 -8.35 13.41 -17.27
N ASN A 111 -8.56 13.17 -18.57
CA ASN A 111 -8.93 14.19 -19.55
C ASN A 111 -10.34 13.92 -20.09
N LYS A 112 -11.37 14.36 -19.36
CA LYS A 112 -12.58 15.02 -19.90
C LYS A 112 -13.20 15.90 -18.83
#